data_AF-A0A956PL45-F1
#
_entry.id   AF-A0A956PL45-F1
#
_cell.length_a   1.000
_cell.length_b   1.000
_cell.length_c   1.000
_cell.angle_alpha   90.00
_cell.angle_beta   90.00
_cell.angle_gamma   90.00
#
_symmetry.space_group_name_H-M   'P 1'
#
loop_
_entity.id
_entity.type
_entity.pdbx_description
1 polymer ?
#
loop_
_entity_poly.entity_id
_entity_poly.type
_entity_poly.pdbx_seq_one_letter_code
_entity_poly.pdbx_strand_id
1 'polypeptide(L)'
;MGPELRIRSAKELHEVLLNSDIKTQVGVLQAIADRPQEVLVYGADPESGADLIDVLVRLVRESQGVLRRGAIGAAARFDDARVGRLFLELMKEETNPGMLKDYAGWLSGWDSAEVRNELLQLLVGDDPDKVKAVAFAVKPEGLKTELQRFRFSLFREGVAMDGLADSELWLEHQSGPFSRSTRRLLEEGGESSFHGVFLRRRSLEPEMKEWLLQWAVRLERPEVEELAYEVLETAPLIALKAAGDRFSAEVLGYLLRHPSVKVQVEAVNCGAPAEDWHSRCCEGDESLRVAWIRRLPPESKTLLDSLSQDPNWKIRAAARERAENL
;
A
#
# COMPACT_ATOMS: atom_id res chain seq x y z
N MET A 1 -2.78 49.66 8.92
CA MET A 1 -4.14 49.42 8.42
C MET A 1 -4.11 49.75 6.94
N GLY A 2 -4.22 48.74 6.07
CA GLY A 2 -4.29 48.97 4.63
C GLY A 2 -5.66 49.53 4.24
N PRO A 3 -5.78 50.20 3.07
CA PRO A 3 -7.07 50.66 2.57
C PRO A 3 -8.06 49.50 2.44
N GLU A 4 -9.31 49.74 2.82
CA GLU A 4 -10.41 48.79 2.69
C GLU A 4 -10.73 48.61 1.20
N LEU A 5 -10.40 47.45 0.63
CA LEU A 5 -10.66 47.14 -0.76
C LEU A 5 -12.18 47.04 -0.98
N ARG A 6 -12.77 47.95 -1.77
CA ARG A 6 -14.20 47.95 -2.08
C ARG A 6 -14.40 47.54 -3.54
N ILE A 7 -14.91 46.33 -3.74
CA ILE A 7 -15.28 45.76 -5.03
C ILE A 7 -16.76 46.02 -5.26
N ARG A 8 -17.13 46.58 -6.41
CA ARG A 8 -18.50 46.99 -6.75
C ARG A 8 -19.03 46.35 -8.03
N SER A 9 -18.16 45.72 -8.81
CA SER A 9 -18.52 45.10 -10.10
C SER A 9 -17.65 43.87 -10.39
N ALA A 10 -18.09 43.05 -11.35
CA ALA A 10 -17.32 41.91 -11.84
C ALA A 10 -15.97 42.34 -12.42
N LYS A 11 -15.95 43.44 -13.19
CA LYS A 11 -14.71 44.01 -13.75
C LYS A 11 -13.68 44.35 -12.66
N GLU A 12 -14.09 45.06 -11.61
CA GLU A 12 -13.21 45.38 -10.48
C GLU A 12 -12.71 44.12 -9.77
N LEU A 13 -13.58 43.12 -9.58
CA LEU A 13 -13.19 41.84 -8.97
C LEU A 13 -12.13 41.12 -9.82
N HIS A 14 -12.35 41.06 -11.13
CA HIS A 14 -11.45 40.41 -12.07
C HIS A 14 -10.11 41.13 -12.15
N GLU A 15 -10.11 42.47 -12.20
CA GLU A 15 -8.90 43.28 -12.18
C GLU A 15 -8.08 43.04 -10.91
N VAL A 16 -8.73 42.97 -9.74
CA VAL A 16 -8.03 42.67 -8.49
C VAL A 16 -7.42 41.28 -8.53
N LEU A 17 -8.19 40.28 -8.93
CA LEU A 17 -7.76 38.88 -9.00
C LEU A 17 -6.61 38.66 -10.00
N LEU A 18 -6.56 39.39 -11.10
CA LEU A 18 -5.58 39.19 -12.17
C LEU A 18 -4.33 40.08 -12.04
N ASN A 19 -4.46 41.29 -11.51
CA ASN A 19 -3.41 42.32 -11.61
C ASN A 19 -2.88 42.86 -10.28
N SER A 20 -3.43 42.44 -9.13
CA SER A 20 -2.93 42.89 -7.81
C SER A 20 -1.73 42.07 -7.32
N ASP A 21 -1.13 42.50 -6.21
CA ASP A 21 -0.10 41.70 -5.54
C ASP A 21 -0.65 40.39 -4.96
N ILE A 22 0.22 39.38 -4.84
CA ILE A 22 -0.16 38.02 -4.40
C ILE A 22 -0.90 38.01 -3.07
N LYS A 23 -0.55 38.88 -2.12
CA LYS A 23 -1.19 38.91 -0.80
C LYS A 23 -2.63 39.40 -0.93
N THR A 24 -2.86 40.43 -1.73
CA THR A 24 -4.21 40.93 -2.03
C THR A 24 -5.03 39.87 -2.78
N GLN A 25 -4.46 39.24 -3.82
CA GLN A 25 -5.13 38.20 -4.59
C GLN A 25 -5.55 37.02 -3.70
N VAL A 26 -4.65 36.49 -2.87
CA VAL A 26 -4.95 35.39 -1.94
C VAL A 26 -6.00 35.79 -0.90
N GLY A 27 -5.95 37.03 -0.39
CA GLY A 27 -6.97 37.54 0.53
C GLY A 27 -8.37 37.59 -0.09
N VAL A 28 -8.46 37.99 -1.36
CA VAL A 28 -9.74 38.01 -2.11
C VAL A 28 -10.23 36.60 -2.40
N LEU A 29 -9.34 35.68 -2.79
CA LEU A 29 -9.69 34.27 -3.00
C LEU A 29 -10.21 33.61 -1.72
N GLN A 30 -9.61 33.92 -0.56
CA GLN A 30 -10.13 33.47 0.73
C GLN A 30 -11.53 34.03 1.01
N ALA A 31 -11.74 35.33 0.76
CA ALA A 31 -13.05 35.96 0.95
C ALA A 31 -14.13 35.33 0.02
N ILE A 32 -13.78 35.02 -1.23
CA ILE A 32 -14.64 34.26 -2.15
C ILE A 32 -14.96 32.89 -1.57
N ALA A 33 -13.95 32.17 -1.07
CA ALA A 33 -14.12 30.84 -0.51
C ALA A 33 -15.00 30.82 0.76
N ASP A 34 -14.97 31.89 1.54
CA ASP A 34 -15.78 32.05 2.75
C ASP A 34 -17.25 32.44 2.42
N ARG A 35 -17.48 33.17 1.32
CA ARG A 35 -18.81 33.71 0.95
C ARG A 35 -19.08 33.62 -0.56
N PRO A 36 -19.17 32.40 -1.12
CA PRO A 36 -19.28 32.21 -2.57
C PRO A 36 -20.54 32.82 -3.18
N GLN A 37 -21.66 32.85 -2.44
CA GLN A 37 -22.93 33.38 -2.95
C GLN A 37 -22.95 34.91 -3.06
N GLU A 38 -22.21 35.62 -2.21
CA GLU A 38 -22.17 37.10 -2.22
C GLU A 38 -21.45 37.62 -3.46
N VAL A 39 -20.47 36.89 -3.97
CA VAL A 39 -19.67 37.30 -5.14
C VAL A 39 -20.34 36.97 -6.47
N LEU A 40 -21.28 36.03 -6.51
CA LEU A 40 -22.04 35.73 -7.74
C LEU A 40 -22.96 36.88 -8.16
N VAL A 41 -23.35 37.75 -7.23
CA VAL A 41 -24.19 38.93 -7.49
C VAL A 41 -23.57 39.88 -8.51
N TYR A 42 -22.24 39.88 -8.65
CA TYR A 42 -21.55 40.73 -9.61
C TYR A 42 -21.78 40.33 -11.08
N GLY A 43 -22.21 39.08 -11.34
CA GLY A 43 -22.46 38.57 -12.69
C GLY A 43 -21.20 38.49 -13.56
N ALA A 44 -21.40 38.59 -14.88
CA ALA A 44 -20.32 38.61 -15.85
C ALA A 44 -19.80 40.04 -16.09
N ASP A 45 -18.53 40.16 -16.43
CA ASP A 45 -17.96 41.41 -16.93
C ASP A 45 -18.60 41.77 -18.28
N PRO A 46 -19.27 42.93 -18.42
CA PRO A 46 -19.95 43.33 -19.65
C PRO A 46 -19.03 43.46 -20.87
N GLU A 47 -17.73 43.72 -20.67
CA GLU A 47 -16.78 43.94 -21.78
C GLU A 47 -16.24 42.63 -22.33
N SER A 48 -15.84 41.70 -21.45
CA SER A 48 -15.25 40.41 -21.85
C SER A 48 -16.26 39.27 -21.94
N GLY A 49 -17.41 39.40 -21.28
CA GLY A 49 -18.40 38.33 -21.11
C GLY A 49 -17.98 37.24 -20.11
N ALA A 50 -16.77 37.34 -19.53
CA ALA A 50 -16.28 36.37 -18.55
C ALA A 50 -16.96 36.55 -17.20
N ASP A 51 -17.27 35.45 -16.53
CA ASP A 51 -17.73 35.47 -15.14
C ASP A 51 -16.60 35.09 -14.16
N LEU A 52 -16.92 35.09 -12.87
CA LEU A 52 -15.96 34.72 -11.82
C LEU A 52 -15.41 33.30 -11.99
N ILE A 53 -16.23 32.35 -12.46
CA ILE A 53 -15.79 30.96 -12.64
C ILE A 53 -14.73 30.88 -13.74
N ASP A 54 -14.91 31.60 -14.84
CA ASP A 54 -13.91 31.67 -15.91
C ASP A 54 -12.58 32.23 -15.40
N VAL A 55 -12.64 33.28 -14.56
CA VAL A 55 -11.43 33.87 -13.95
C VAL A 55 -10.76 32.92 -12.97
N LEU A 56 -11.52 32.19 -12.14
CA LEU A 56 -10.96 31.20 -11.22
C LEU A 56 -10.31 30.05 -11.97
N VAL A 57 -10.97 29.51 -13.00
CA VAL A 57 -10.40 28.45 -13.87
C VAL A 57 -9.11 28.94 -14.51
N ARG A 58 -9.10 30.16 -15.05
CA ARG A 58 -7.91 30.77 -15.63
C ARG A 58 -6.77 30.90 -14.61
N LEU A 59 -7.06 31.40 -13.40
CA LEU A 59 -6.07 31.51 -12.33
C LEU A 59 -5.48 30.15 -11.96
N VAL A 60 -6.29 29.09 -11.87
CA VAL A 60 -5.78 27.74 -11.54
C VAL A 60 -4.81 27.22 -12.61
N ARG A 61 -5.04 27.56 -13.88
CA ARG A 61 -4.19 27.13 -15.01
C ARG A 61 -2.92 27.97 -15.16
N GLU A 62 -3.02 29.28 -14.98
CA GLU A 62 -1.93 30.22 -15.28
C GLU A 62 -1.03 30.51 -14.07
N SER A 63 -1.52 30.31 -12.84
CA SER A 63 -0.77 30.62 -11.62
C SER A 63 -0.05 29.42 -11.00
N GLN A 64 0.85 29.69 -10.05
CA GLN A 64 1.60 28.67 -9.31
C GLN A 64 1.60 28.96 -7.79
N GLY A 65 2.02 27.97 -7.00
CA GLY A 65 2.24 28.15 -5.56
C GLY A 65 0.97 28.49 -4.77
N VAL A 66 1.06 29.49 -3.90
CA VAL A 66 -0.03 29.88 -2.98
C VAL A 66 -1.25 30.41 -3.73
N LEU A 67 -1.02 31.17 -4.81
CA LEU A 67 -2.11 31.76 -5.61
C LEU A 67 -2.94 30.65 -6.26
N ARG A 68 -2.28 29.66 -6.88
CA ARG A 68 -2.95 28.49 -7.48
C ARG A 68 -3.78 27.72 -6.45
N ARG A 69 -3.23 27.46 -5.27
CA ARG A 69 -3.95 26.78 -4.18
C ARG A 69 -5.17 27.57 -3.70
N GLY A 70 -5.03 28.89 -3.56
CA GLY A 70 -6.15 29.77 -3.23
C GLY A 70 -7.25 29.73 -4.28
N ALA A 71 -6.87 29.75 -5.56
CA ALA A 71 -7.82 29.68 -6.67
C ALA A 71 -8.55 28.34 -6.74
N ILE A 72 -7.84 27.22 -6.51
CA ILE A 72 -8.45 25.88 -6.37
C ILE A 72 -9.46 25.88 -5.22
N GLY A 73 -9.07 26.37 -4.03
CA GLY A 73 -9.95 26.39 -2.86
C GLY A 73 -11.19 27.27 -3.05
N ALA A 74 -11.07 28.40 -3.75
CA ALA A 74 -12.19 29.25 -4.11
C ALA A 74 -13.10 28.59 -5.15
N ALA A 75 -12.54 28.04 -6.24
CA ALA A 75 -13.29 27.36 -7.29
C ALA A 75 -14.12 26.20 -6.72
N ALA A 76 -13.57 25.46 -5.77
CA ALA A 76 -14.20 24.32 -5.13
C ALA A 76 -15.54 24.63 -4.42
N ARG A 77 -15.84 25.90 -4.15
CA ARG A 77 -17.09 26.34 -3.51
C ARG A 77 -18.27 26.46 -4.46
N PHE A 78 -18.05 26.30 -5.76
CA PHE A 78 -19.08 26.49 -6.78
C PHE A 78 -19.49 25.16 -7.40
N ASP A 79 -20.80 24.92 -7.43
CA ASP A 79 -21.42 23.82 -8.15
C ASP A 79 -21.65 24.22 -9.62
N ASP A 80 -20.56 24.51 -10.34
CA ASP A 80 -20.56 24.84 -11.78
C ASP A 80 -19.81 23.77 -12.62
N ALA A 81 -20.43 23.26 -13.69
CA ALA A 81 -19.88 22.15 -14.49
C ALA A 81 -18.44 22.42 -15.02
N ARG A 82 -18.07 23.70 -15.22
CA ARG A 82 -16.69 24.10 -15.59
C ARG A 82 -15.69 23.79 -14.47
N VAL A 83 -16.10 23.95 -13.21
CA VAL A 83 -15.30 23.60 -12.04
C VAL A 83 -15.14 22.08 -11.95
N GLY A 84 -16.22 21.31 -12.13
CA GLY A 84 -16.14 19.85 -12.17
C GLY A 84 -15.14 19.35 -13.23
N ARG A 85 -15.17 19.92 -14.45
CA ARG A 85 -14.19 19.61 -15.50
C ARG A 85 -12.77 20.02 -15.12
N LEU A 86 -12.58 21.19 -14.51
CA LEU A 86 -11.26 21.61 -14.02
C LEU A 86 -10.68 20.59 -13.03
N PHE A 87 -11.46 20.14 -12.05
CA PHE A 87 -10.96 19.17 -11.06
C PHE A 87 -10.62 17.80 -11.67
N LEU A 88 -11.34 17.37 -12.71
CA LEU A 88 -10.97 16.16 -13.45
C LEU A 88 -9.64 16.32 -14.20
N GLU A 89 -9.43 17.44 -14.86
CA GLU A 89 -8.15 17.75 -15.53
C GLU A 89 -7.01 17.74 -14.51
N LEU A 90 -7.18 18.44 -13.38
CA LEU A 90 -6.20 18.44 -12.30
C LEU A 90 -5.92 17.03 -11.78
N MET A 91 -6.95 16.21 -11.60
CA MET A 91 -6.79 14.83 -11.13
C MET A 91 -6.01 13.94 -12.12
N LYS A 92 -6.19 14.16 -13.43
CA LYS A 92 -5.46 13.45 -14.49
C LYS A 92 -3.96 13.79 -14.49
N GLU A 93 -3.63 15.05 -14.23
CA GLU A 93 -2.25 15.55 -14.28
C GLU A 93 -1.49 15.39 -12.95
N GLU A 94 -2.21 15.32 -11.83
CA GLU A 94 -1.63 15.30 -10.50
C GLU A 94 -0.94 13.96 -10.19
N THR A 95 0.15 14.04 -9.42
CA THR A 95 0.88 12.88 -8.89
C THR A 95 1.00 12.92 -7.37
N ASN A 96 0.74 14.06 -6.73
CA ASN A 96 0.73 14.18 -5.28
C ASN A 96 -0.52 13.51 -4.67
N PRO A 97 -0.36 12.48 -3.81
CA PRO A 97 -1.51 11.75 -3.25
C PRO A 97 -2.41 12.61 -2.34
N GLY A 98 -1.87 13.62 -1.68
CA GLY A 98 -2.64 14.55 -0.85
C GLY A 98 -3.58 15.41 -1.70
N MET A 99 -3.06 15.98 -2.79
CA MET A 99 -3.86 16.77 -3.73
C MET A 99 -4.90 15.90 -4.45
N LEU A 100 -4.53 14.67 -4.86
CA LEU A 100 -5.47 13.71 -5.44
C LEU A 100 -6.65 13.41 -4.51
N LYS A 101 -6.38 13.23 -3.22
CA LYS A 101 -7.42 13.03 -2.21
C LYS A 101 -8.34 14.24 -2.10
N ASP A 102 -7.79 15.45 -2.09
CA ASP A 102 -8.58 16.67 -2.02
C ASP A 102 -9.49 16.79 -3.26
N TYR A 103 -8.93 16.65 -4.47
CA TYR A 103 -9.70 16.68 -5.72
C TYR A 103 -10.80 15.61 -5.76
N ALA A 104 -10.50 14.39 -5.34
CA ALA A 104 -11.48 13.32 -5.23
C ALA A 104 -12.61 13.66 -4.23
N GLY A 105 -12.27 14.26 -3.08
CA GLY A 105 -13.23 14.73 -2.10
C GLY A 105 -14.21 15.73 -2.69
N TRP A 106 -13.72 16.70 -3.46
CA TRP A 106 -14.56 17.65 -4.18
C TRP A 106 -15.45 16.96 -5.21
N LEU A 107 -14.87 16.12 -6.07
CA LEU A 107 -15.59 15.41 -7.13
C LEU A 107 -16.63 14.41 -6.59
N SER A 108 -16.53 13.95 -5.34
CA SER A 108 -17.50 13.02 -4.74
C SER A 108 -18.92 13.58 -4.63
N GLY A 109 -19.05 14.91 -4.53
CA GLY A 109 -20.33 15.61 -4.44
C GLY A 109 -20.98 15.89 -5.81
N TRP A 110 -20.25 15.68 -6.90
CA TRP A 110 -20.68 16.04 -8.25
C TRP A 110 -21.60 14.97 -8.86
N ASP A 111 -22.83 15.34 -9.23
CA ASP A 111 -23.78 14.46 -9.91
C ASP A 111 -23.89 14.73 -11.42
N SER A 112 -22.75 15.00 -12.07
CA SER A 112 -22.67 15.08 -13.52
C SER A 112 -22.37 13.69 -14.11
N ALA A 113 -23.14 13.28 -15.12
CA ALA A 113 -22.89 12.03 -15.83
C ALA A 113 -21.53 12.03 -16.56
N GLU A 114 -21.12 13.17 -17.10
CA GLU A 114 -19.80 13.35 -17.74
C GLU A 114 -18.68 13.10 -16.71
N VAL A 115 -18.76 13.77 -15.56
CA VAL A 115 -17.77 13.66 -14.49
C VAL A 115 -17.69 12.23 -13.96
N ARG A 116 -18.84 11.62 -13.72
CA ARG A 116 -18.93 10.22 -13.28
C ARG A 116 -18.29 9.25 -14.27
N ASN A 117 -18.53 9.41 -15.57
CA ASN A 117 -17.94 8.53 -16.58
C ASN A 117 -16.41 8.65 -16.63
N GLU A 118 -15.89 9.87 -16.54
CA GLU A 118 -14.45 10.14 -16.51
C GLU A 118 -13.78 9.55 -15.24
N LEU A 119 -14.41 9.72 -14.08
CA LEU A 119 -13.94 9.07 -12.84
C LEU A 119 -13.90 7.55 -13.00
N LEU A 120 -14.94 6.93 -13.56
CA LEU A 120 -14.97 5.48 -13.77
C LEU A 120 -13.89 4.98 -14.76
N GLN A 121 -13.43 5.81 -15.70
CA GLN A 121 -12.27 5.49 -16.54
C GLN A 121 -10.97 5.57 -15.75
N LEU A 122 -10.79 6.58 -14.90
CA LEU A 122 -9.62 6.69 -14.03
C LEU A 122 -9.55 5.56 -13.00
N LEU A 123 -10.70 5.05 -12.53
CA LEU A 123 -10.77 3.93 -11.59
C LEU A 123 -10.13 2.66 -12.14
N VAL A 124 -10.20 2.44 -13.45
CA VAL A 124 -9.63 1.24 -14.10
C VAL A 124 -8.23 1.47 -14.67
N GLY A 125 -7.62 2.62 -14.39
CA GLY A 125 -6.25 2.91 -14.77
C GLY A 125 -5.20 2.15 -13.94
N ASP A 126 -3.94 2.42 -14.25
CA ASP A 126 -2.78 1.71 -13.68
C ASP A 126 -2.06 2.46 -12.54
N ASP A 127 -2.43 3.71 -12.29
CA ASP A 127 -1.86 4.54 -11.22
C ASP A 127 -2.60 4.29 -9.89
N PRO A 128 -1.97 3.64 -8.89
CA PRO A 128 -2.67 3.27 -7.66
C PRO A 128 -3.15 4.46 -6.84
N ASP A 129 -2.41 5.57 -6.84
CA ASP A 129 -2.77 6.74 -6.05
C ASP A 129 -4.00 7.42 -6.64
N LYS A 130 -4.07 7.51 -7.98
CA LYS A 130 -5.27 7.99 -8.68
C LYS A 130 -6.44 7.04 -8.49
N VAL A 131 -6.27 5.74 -8.74
CA VAL A 131 -7.34 4.74 -8.54
C VAL A 131 -7.87 4.80 -7.12
N LYS A 132 -6.97 4.86 -6.13
CA LYS A 132 -7.35 5.00 -4.72
C LYS A 132 -8.18 6.26 -4.50
N ALA A 133 -7.71 7.42 -4.95
CA ALA A 133 -8.44 8.68 -4.81
C ALA A 133 -9.83 8.59 -5.47
N VAL A 134 -9.92 8.07 -6.70
CA VAL A 134 -11.18 7.86 -7.42
C VAL A 134 -12.11 6.92 -6.66
N ALA A 135 -11.60 5.83 -6.08
CA ALA A 135 -12.41 4.89 -5.31
C ALA A 135 -13.12 5.57 -4.10
N PHE A 136 -12.59 6.67 -3.58
CA PHE A 136 -13.26 7.49 -2.56
C PHE A 136 -14.23 8.54 -3.14
N ALA A 137 -14.10 8.90 -4.42
CA ALA A 137 -14.99 9.84 -5.10
C ALA A 137 -16.24 9.16 -5.69
N VAL A 138 -16.12 7.94 -6.18
CA VAL A 138 -17.23 7.24 -6.85
C VAL A 138 -18.15 6.54 -5.85
N LYS A 139 -19.43 6.44 -6.23
CA LYS A 139 -20.44 5.69 -5.47
C LYS A 139 -20.55 4.26 -5.99
N PRO A 140 -20.71 3.25 -5.11
CA PRO A 140 -20.72 1.84 -5.51
C PRO A 140 -21.87 1.48 -6.47
N GLU A 141 -23.01 2.18 -6.38
CA GLU A 141 -24.18 1.97 -7.26
C GLU A 141 -23.89 2.32 -8.73
N GLY A 142 -22.83 3.10 -8.98
CA GLY A 142 -22.40 3.49 -10.32
C GLY A 142 -21.47 2.49 -11.02
N LEU A 143 -21.03 1.42 -10.34
CA LEU A 143 -20.02 0.48 -10.84
C LEU A 143 -20.65 -0.57 -11.77
N LYS A 144 -20.28 -0.50 -13.05
CA LYS A 144 -20.90 -1.30 -14.13
C LYS A 144 -20.13 -2.59 -14.43
N THR A 145 -18.80 -2.53 -14.39
CA THR A 145 -17.94 -3.66 -14.78
C THR A 145 -17.33 -4.36 -13.58
N GLU A 146 -16.92 -5.61 -13.75
CA GLU A 146 -16.24 -6.38 -12.70
C GLU A 146 -14.89 -5.72 -12.32
N LEU A 147 -14.11 -5.27 -13.31
CA LEU A 147 -12.85 -4.56 -13.07
C LEU A 147 -13.05 -3.27 -12.25
N GLN A 148 -14.13 -2.51 -12.50
CA GLN A 148 -14.46 -1.34 -11.69
C GLN A 148 -14.76 -1.71 -10.23
N ARG A 149 -15.55 -2.77 -10.01
CA ARG A 149 -15.84 -3.28 -8.65
C ARG A 149 -14.58 -3.77 -7.96
N PHE A 150 -13.71 -4.49 -8.67
CA PHE A 150 -12.43 -4.93 -8.16
C PHE A 150 -11.56 -3.74 -7.74
N ARG A 151 -11.29 -2.80 -8.65
CA ARG A 151 -10.48 -1.60 -8.39
C ARG A 151 -11.04 -0.73 -7.26
N PHE A 152 -12.35 -0.60 -7.17
CA PHE A 152 -13.02 0.07 -6.06
C PHE A 152 -12.76 -0.65 -4.73
N SER A 153 -12.95 -1.97 -4.70
CA SER A 153 -12.81 -2.80 -3.49
C SER A 153 -11.36 -2.85 -2.98
N LEU A 154 -10.37 -2.76 -3.87
CA LEU A 154 -8.95 -2.71 -3.48
C LEU A 154 -8.62 -1.64 -2.44
N PHE A 155 -9.36 -0.52 -2.43
CA PHE A 155 -9.07 0.63 -1.57
C PHE A 155 -10.17 0.97 -0.56
N ARG A 156 -11.35 0.36 -0.68
CA ARG A 156 -12.49 0.60 0.20
C ARG A 156 -12.58 -0.50 1.26
N GLU A 157 -12.21 -0.15 2.48
CA GLU A 157 -12.30 -1.07 3.63
C GLU A 157 -13.73 -1.56 3.84
N GLY A 158 -13.88 -2.85 4.15
CA GLY A 158 -15.17 -3.48 4.41
C GLY A 158 -16.02 -3.72 3.17
N VAL A 159 -15.51 -3.42 1.97
CA VAL A 159 -16.14 -3.77 0.70
C VAL A 159 -15.45 -5.01 0.16
N ALA A 160 -15.82 -6.17 0.71
CA ALA A 160 -15.38 -7.45 0.17
C ALA A 160 -16.01 -7.65 -1.22
N MET A 161 -15.23 -8.24 -2.12
CA MET A 161 -15.74 -8.71 -3.41
C MET A 161 -16.01 -10.21 -3.30
N ASP A 162 -17.30 -10.56 -3.22
CA ASP A 162 -17.74 -11.95 -3.17
C ASP A 162 -17.20 -12.73 -4.37
N GLY A 163 -16.62 -13.91 -4.11
CA GLY A 163 -16.06 -14.77 -5.16
C GLY A 163 -14.79 -14.21 -5.80
N LEU A 164 -14.11 -13.22 -5.20
CA LEU A 164 -12.85 -12.69 -5.76
C LEU A 164 -11.84 -13.81 -6.04
N ALA A 165 -11.66 -14.75 -5.10
CA ALA A 165 -10.72 -15.86 -5.27
C ALA A 165 -11.04 -16.77 -6.47
N ASP A 166 -12.31 -16.80 -6.92
CA ASP A 166 -12.76 -17.54 -8.09
C ASP A 166 -12.63 -16.74 -9.40
N SER A 167 -12.42 -15.42 -9.33
CA SER A 167 -12.19 -14.56 -10.50
C SER A 167 -10.76 -14.74 -11.05
N GLU A 168 -10.56 -14.42 -12.33
CA GLU A 168 -9.22 -14.31 -12.93
C GLU A 168 -8.60 -12.92 -12.66
N LEU A 169 -9.40 -11.93 -12.29
CA LEU A 169 -8.95 -10.54 -12.12
C LEU A 169 -7.85 -10.40 -11.07
N TRP A 170 -7.92 -11.15 -9.97
CA TRP A 170 -6.88 -11.05 -8.94
C TRP A 170 -5.57 -11.72 -9.38
N LEU A 171 -5.63 -12.77 -10.24
CA LEU A 171 -4.45 -13.42 -10.80
C LEU A 171 -3.71 -12.48 -11.76
N GLU A 172 -4.45 -11.70 -12.55
CA GLU A 172 -3.87 -10.64 -13.40
C GLU A 172 -3.18 -9.55 -12.58
N HIS A 173 -3.53 -9.41 -11.29
CA HIS A 173 -3.02 -8.39 -10.37
C HIS A 173 -2.23 -8.97 -9.19
N GLN A 174 -1.72 -10.19 -9.33
CA GLN A 174 -0.87 -10.82 -8.30
C GLN A 174 0.48 -10.12 -8.16
N SER A 175 0.94 -9.49 -9.25
CA SER A 175 2.15 -8.68 -9.33
C SER A 175 1.84 -7.24 -9.76
N GLY A 176 2.86 -6.39 -9.77
CA GLY A 176 2.72 -4.99 -10.14
C GLY A 176 2.10 -4.09 -9.05
N PRO A 177 1.59 -2.91 -9.43
CA PRO A 177 1.38 -1.81 -8.51
C PRO A 177 0.17 -2.01 -7.56
N PHE A 178 -0.75 -2.91 -7.90
CA PHE A 178 -1.91 -3.26 -7.07
C PHE A 178 -1.73 -4.51 -6.20
N SER A 179 -0.64 -5.26 -6.38
CA SER A 179 -0.38 -6.55 -5.72
C SER A 179 -0.65 -6.55 -4.22
N ARG A 180 -0.13 -5.55 -3.50
CA ARG A 180 -0.34 -5.42 -2.04
C ARG A 180 -1.81 -5.21 -1.68
N SER A 181 -2.52 -4.36 -2.43
CA SER A 181 -3.95 -4.13 -2.21
C SER A 181 -4.78 -5.36 -2.56
N THR A 182 -4.40 -6.11 -3.60
CA THR A 182 -5.04 -7.37 -3.99
C THR A 182 -4.88 -8.41 -2.89
N ARG A 183 -3.66 -8.58 -2.35
CA ARG A 183 -3.38 -9.45 -1.20
C ARG A 183 -4.24 -9.07 0.00
N ARG A 184 -4.27 -7.79 0.37
CA ARG A 184 -5.13 -7.29 1.46
C ARG A 184 -6.60 -7.65 1.25
N LEU A 185 -7.13 -7.40 0.06
CA LEU A 185 -8.53 -7.68 -0.26
C LEU A 185 -8.85 -9.19 -0.20
N LEU A 186 -7.92 -10.05 -0.62
CA LEU A 186 -8.05 -11.50 -0.46
C LEU A 186 -8.05 -11.90 1.02
N GLU A 187 -7.16 -11.31 1.83
CA GLU A 187 -7.10 -11.56 3.29
C GLU A 187 -8.39 -11.13 4.01
N GLU A 188 -9.00 -10.02 3.60
CA GLU A 188 -10.29 -9.55 4.15
C GLU A 188 -11.43 -10.55 3.92
N GLY A 189 -11.36 -11.37 2.85
CA GLY A 189 -12.33 -12.45 2.61
C GLY A 189 -12.11 -13.71 3.46
N GLY A 190 -11.06 -13.75 4.29
CA GLY A 190 -10.83 -14.80 5.29
C GLY A 190 -10.62 -16.20 4.71
N GLU A 191 -11.12 -17.22 5.41
CA GLU A 191 -10.86 -18.63 5.08
C GLU A 191 -11.38 -19.06 3.71
N SER A 192 -12.55 -18.55 3.29
CA SER A 192 -13.11 -18.85 1.97
C SER A 192 -12.20 -18.38 0.84
N SER A 193 -11.69 -17.15 0.94
CA SER A 193 -10.72 -16.61 -0.01
C SER A 193 -9.40 -17.38 0.04
N PHE A 194 -8.91 -17.74 1.23
CA PHE A 194 -7.71 -18.55 1.37
C PHE A 194 -7.85 -19.87 0.61
N HIS A 195 -8.97 -20.58 0.79
CA HIS A 195 -9.21 -21.85 0.10
C HIS A 195 -9.21 -21.68 -1.42
N GLY A 196 -9.91 -20.68 -1.95
CA GLY A 196 -9.93 -20.41 -3.39
C GLY A 196 -8.55 -20.10 -3.97
N VAL A 197 -7.74 -19.30 -3.27
CA VAL A 197 -6.36 -19.00 -3.66
C VAL A 197 -5.48 -20.26 -3.59
N PHE A 198 -5.61 -21.06 -2.53
CA PHE A 198 -4.84 -22.29 -2.35
C PHE A 198 -5.10 -23.31 -3.48
N LEU A 199 -6.35 -23.46 -3.93
CA LEU A 199 -6.69 -24.32 -5.06
C LEU A 199 -5.98 -23.91 -6.36
N ARG A 200 -5.66 -22.61 -6.51
CA ARG A 200 -4.98 -22.04 -7.67
C ARG A 200 -3.46 -21.83 -7.47
N ARG A 201 -2.89 -22.32 -6.35
CA ARG A 201 -1.49 -22.07 -5.97
C ARG A 201 -0.44 -22.40 -7.03
N ARG A 202 -0.72 -23.37 -7.91
CA ARG A 202 0.20 -23.78 -8.98
C ARG A 202 0.43 -22.68 -10.03
N SER A 203 -0.53 -21.78 -10.21
CA SER A 203 -0.45 -20.66 -11.16
C SER A 203 0.14 -19.40 -10.54
N LEU A 204 0.52 -19.44 -9.26
CA LEU A 204 1.04 -18.29 -8.54
C LEU A 204 2.51 -18.04 -8.85
N GLU A 205 2.86 -16.76 -9.00
CA GLU A 205 4.23 -16.29 -8.99
C GLU A 205 4.92 -16.56 -7.64
N PRO A 206 6.27 -16.69 -7.59
CA PRO A 206 6.99 -17.03 -6.36
C PRO A 206 6.68 -16.13 -5.17
N GLU A 207 6.63 -14.81 -5.36
CA GLU A 207 6.33 -13.86 -4.27
C GLU A 207 4.91 -14.07 -3.72
N MET A 208 3.96 -14.48 -4.56
CA MET A 208 2.59 -14.75 -4.16
C MET A 208 2.49 -16.09 -3.43
N LYS A 209 3.31 -17.09 -3.77
CA LYS A 209 3.43 -18.33 -3.00
C LYS A 209 4.02 -18.09 -1.61
N GLU A 210 5.05 -17.26 -1.52
CA GLU A 210 5.64 -16.83 -0.24
C GLU A 210 4.60 -16.13 0.65
N TRP A 211 3.82 -15.21 0.07
CA TRP A 211 2.72 -14.55 0.78
C TRP A 211 1.65 -15.54 1.23
N LEU A 212 1.22 -16.46 0.35
CA LEU A 212 0.20 -17.46 0.67
C LEU A 212 0.64 -18.36 1.84
N LEU A 213 1.91 -18.76 1.86
CA LEU A 213 2.50 -19.52 2.97
C LEU A 213 2.46 -18.72 4.28
N GLN A 214 2.85 -17.44 4.26
CA GLN A 214 2.79 -16.59 5.45
C GLN A 214 1.35 -16.37 5.93
N TRP A 215 0.40 -16.27 5.00
CA TRP A 215 -1.03 -16.17 5.33
C TRP A 215 -1.54 -17.48 5.97
N ALA A 216 -1.16 -18.62 5.41
CA ALA A 216 -1.45 -19.95 5.96
C ALA A 216 -0.93 -20.11 7.40
N VAL A 217 0.28 -19.64 7.69
CA VAL A 217 0.86 -19.65 9.05
C VAL A 217 0.04 -18.80 10.02
N ARG A 218 -0.35 -17.57 9.63
CA ARG A 218 -1.16 -16.68 10.48
C ARG A 218 -2.54 -17.25 10.79
N LEU A 219 -3.09 -18.03 9.86
CA LEU A 219 -4.38 -18.71 9.99
C LEU A 219 -4.26 -20.13 10.58
N GLU A 220 -3.06 -20.56 11.02
CA GLU A 220 -2.79 -21.89 11.57
C GLU A 220 -3.28 -23.05 10.68
N ARG A 221 -3.10 -22.89 9.36
CA ARG A 221 -3.63 -23.81 8.35
C ARG A 221 -2.87 -25.13 8.28
N PRO A 222 -3.55 -26.27 8.06
CA PRO A 222 -2.88 -27.55 7.81
C PRO A 222 -2.05 -27.54 6.52
N GLU A 223 -2.40 -26.69 5.55
CA GLU A 223 -1.73 -26.57 4.26
C GLU A 223 -0.30 -25.96 4.34
N VAL A 224 0.14 -25.48 5.51
CA VAL A 224 1.45 -24.83 5.70
C VAL A 224 2.62 -25.71 5.26
N GLU A 225 2.60 -27.01 5.58
CA GLU A 225 3.70 -27.91 5.22
C GLU A 225 3.82 -28.04 3.70
N GLU A 226 2.71 -28.33 3.02
CA GLU A 226 2.66 -28.45 1.56
C GLU A 226 3.15 -27.17 0.87
N LEU A 227 2.67 -26.01 1.32
CA LEU A 227 3.09 -24.71 0.78
C LEU A 227 4.57 -24.42 1.05
N ALA A 228 5.09 -24.83 2.21
CA ALA A 228 6.50 -24.63 2.53
C ALA A 228 7.41 -25.44 1.60
N TYR A 229 7.02 -26.66 1.23
CA TYR A 229 7.73 -27.46 0.24
C TYR A 229 7.74 -26.77 -1.15
N GLU A 230 6.63 -26.17 -1.58
CA GLU A 230 6.57 -25.45 -2.85
C GLU A 230 7.45 -24.18 -2.87
N VAL A 231 7.60 -23.51 -1.73
CA VAL A 231 8.36 -22.26 -1.59
C VAL A 231 9.86 -22.51 -1.34
N LEU A 232 10.21 -23.74 -0.94
CA LEU A 232 11.55 -24.07 -0.45
C LEU A 232 12.67 -23.75 -1.46
N GLU A 233 12.42 -23.98 -2.74
CA GLU A 233 13.44 -23.78 -3.79
C GLU A 233 13.73 -22.29 -4.03
N THR A 234 12.70 -21.44 -3.99
CA THR A 234 12.83 -20.01 -4.32
C THR A 234 13.14 -19.15 -3.10
N ALA A 235 12.60 -19.51 -1.94
CA ALA A 235 12.76 -18.76 -0.69
C ALA A 235 12.91 -19.69 0.53
N PRO A 236 14.02 -20.43 0.63
CA PRO A 236 14.21 -21.46 1.65
C PRO A 236 14.11 -20.94 3.09
N LEU A 237 14.55 -19.70 3.35
CA LEU A 237 14.46 -19.11 4.69
C LEU A 237 13.01 -18.85 5.12
N ILE A 238 12.14 -18.47 4.18
CA ILE A 238 10.71 -18.24 4.47
C ILE A 238 10.04 -19.59 4.71
N ALA A 239 10.32 -20.59 3.86
CA ALA A 239 9.82 -21.95 4.00
C ALA A 239 10.18 -22.57 5.36
N LEU A 240 11.45 -22.52 5.77
CA LEU A 240 11.93 -23.07 7.04
C LEU A 240 11.23 -22.43 8.24
N LYS A 241 11.15 -21.10 8.27
CA LYS A 241 10.46 -20.38 9.36
C LYS A 241 8.98 -20.70 9.46
N ALA A 242 8.33 -20.95 8.33
CA ALA A 242 6.91 -21.27 8.29
C ALA A 242 6.62 -22.72 8.70
N ALA A 243 7.41 -23.67 8.20
CA ALA A 243 7.22 -25.09 8.47
C ALA A 243 7.68 -25.49 9.88
N GLY A 244 8.67 -24.81 10.45
CA GLY A 244 9.26 -25.21 11.73
C GLY A 244 9.92 -26.59 11.62
N ASP A 245 9.52 -27.51 12.49
CA ASP A 245 10.04 -28.89 12.58
C ASP A 245 9.37 -29.90 11.64
N ARG A 246 8.46 -29.44 10.77
CA ARG A 246 7.69 -30.31 9.86
C ARG A 246 8.48 -30.86 8.68
N PHE A 247 9.65 -30.29 8.37
CA PHE A 247 10.48 -30.79 7.28
C PHE A 247 11.17 -32.11 7.63
N SER A 248 11.29 -33.01 6.65
CA SER A 248 12.05 -34.25 6.82
C SER A 248 13.53 -33.99 7.08
N ALA A 249 14.18 -34.91 7.82
CA ALA A 249 15.61 -34.82 8.11
C ALA A 249 16.49 -34.76 6.85
N GLU A 250 16.06 -35.39 5.76
CA GLU A 250 16.73 -35.35 4.46
C GLU A 250 16.74 -33.93 3.86
N VAL A 251 15.58 -33.27 3.87
CA VAL A 251 15.44 -31.88 3.39
C VAL A 251 16.30 -30.94 4.21
N LEU A 252 16.22 -31.05 5.54
CA LEU A 252 17.04 -30.23 6.43
C LEU A 252 18.54 -30.48 6.24
N GLY A 253 18.95 -31.73 6.04
CA GLY A 253 20.33 -32.11 5.72
C GLY A 253 20.81 -31.53 4.39
N TYR A 254 19.95 -31.42 3.38
CA TYR A 254 20.25 -30.72 2.14
C TYR A 254 20.47 -29.23 2.37
N LEU A 255 19.61 -28.57 3.16
CA LEU A 255 19.69 -27.13 3.44
C LEU A 255 20.89 -26.73 4.30
N LEU A 256 21.48 -27.65 5.07
CA LEU A 256 22.75 -27.43 5.77
C LEU A 256 23.92 -27.15 4.80
N ARG A 257 23.80 -27.54 3.52
CA ARG A 257 24.81 -27.28 2.48
C ARG A 257 24.51 -26.02 1.66
N HIS A 258 23.43 -25.30 1.99
CA HIS A 258 23.03 -24.11 1.26
C HIS A 258 24.07 -22.99 1.38
N PRO A 259 24.36 -22.17 0.35
CA PRO A 259 25.40 -21.13 0.42
C PRO A 259 25.17 -20.05 1.48
N SER A 260 23.91 -19.81 1.85
CA SER A 260 23.54 -18.82 2.87
C SER A 260 23.56 -19.40 4.27
N VAL A 261 24.42 -18.87 5.14
CA VAL A 261 24.50 -19.20 6.57
C VAL A 261 23.16 -19.01 7.28
N LYS A 262 22.35 -18.01 6.89
CA LYS A 262 21.02 -17.80 7.49
C LYS A 262 20.08 -18.98 7.26
N VAL A 263 20.14 -19.60 6.07
CA VAL A 263 19.36 -20.79 5.74
C VAL A 263 19.87 -21.99 6.53
N GLN A 264 21.20 -22.15 6.63
CA GLN A 264 21.79 -23.22 7.42
C GLN A 264 21.38 -23.12 8.90
N VAL A 265 21.47 -21.92 9.50
CA VAL A 265 21.06 -21.65 10.89
C VAL A 265 19.59 -22.00 11.09
N GLU A 266 18.71 -21.58 10.20
CA GLU A 266 17.29 -21.88 10.33
C GLU A 266 17.01 -23.39 10.17
N ALA A 267 17.70 -24.08 9.27
CA ALA A 267 17.58 -25.53 9.14
C ALA A 267 18.00 -26.25 10.44
N VAL A 268 19.04 -25.75 11.13
CA VAL A 268 19.40 -26.23 12.47
C VAL A 268 18.26 -26.00 13.44
N ASN A 269 17.68 -24.80 13.53
CA ASN A 269 16.56 -24.53 14.43
C ASN A 269 15.34 -25.44 14.15
N CYS A 270 15.10 -25.73 12.87
CA CYS A 270 14.04 -26.63 12.38
C CYS A 270 14.28 -28.11 12.64
N GLY A 271 15.40 -28.52 13.26
CA GLY A 271 15.58 -29.92 13.61
C GLY A 271 16.67 -30.67 12.85
N ALA A 272 17.48 -30.02 12.00
CA ALA A 272 18.47 -30.70 11.17
C ALA A 272 19.34 -31.70 11.96
N PRO A 273 19.63 -32.89 11.41
CA PRO A 273 20.40 -33.91 12.10
C PRO A 273 21.88 -33.49 12.23
N ALA A 274 22.51 -33.85 13.35
CA ALA A 274 23.94 -33.74 13.56
C ALA A 274 24.56 -35.13 13.74
N GLU A 275 25.47 -35.50 12.84
CA GLU A 275 26.27 -36.73 12.96
C GLU A 275 27.47 -36.54 13.92
N ASP A 276 28.04 -35.32 13.97
CA ASP A 276 29.15 -34.95 14.86
C ASP A 276 28.86 -33.61 15.54
N TRP A 277 28.36 -33.68 16.78
CA TRP A 277 28.06 -32.49 17.58
C TRP A 277 29.30 -31.66 17.94
N HIS A 278 30.47 -32.30 18.05
CA HIS A 278 31.69 -31.61 18.45
C HIS A 278 32.17 -30.68 17.34
N SER A 279 32.36 -31.21 16.13
CA SER A 279 32.77 -30.39 14.97
C SER A 279 31.75 -29.26 14.73
N ARG A 280 30.44 -29.56 14.78
CA ARG A 280 29.37 -28.57 14.52
C ARG A 280 29.32 -27.42 15.53
N CYS A 281 29.69 -27.64 16.79
CA CYS A 281 29.68 -26.60 17.82
C CYS A 281 31.01 -25.85 17.94
N CYS A 282 32.12 -26.45 17.51
CA CYS A 282 33.47 -25.91 17.70
C CYS A 282 34.03 -25.19 16.45
N GLU A 283 33.58 -25.55 15.25
CA GLU A 283 34.17 -25.10 13.99
C GLU A 283 33.19 -24.26 13.15
N GLY A 284 33.73 -23.36 12.32
CA GLY A 284 32.95 -22.61 11.33
C GLY A 284 32.33 -21.31 11.83
N ASP A 285 31.22 -20.91 11.18
CA ASP A 285 30.54 -19.64 11.42
C ASP A 285 29.94 -19.54 12.83
N GLU A 286 30.12 -18.38 13.47
CA GLU A 286 29.65 -18.12 14.83
C GLU A 286 28.15 -18.35 15.01
N SER A 287 27.32 -17.89 14.06
CA SER A 287 25.86 -17.97 14.15
C SER A 287 25.39 -19.41 14.04
N LEU A 288 26.04 -20.18 13.16
CA LEU A 288 25.75 -21.60 12.99
C LEU A 288 26.16 -22.42 14.22
N ARG A 289 27.33 -22.13 14.79
CA ARG A 289 27.79 -22.73 16.05
C ARG A 289 26.80 -22.48 17.17
N VAL A 290 26.33 -21.24 17.35
CA VAL A 290 25.30 -20.89 18.35
C VAL A 290 24.02 -21.69 18.16
N ALA A 291 23.55 -21.84 16.91
CA ALA A 291 22.34 -22.62 16.63
C ALA A 291 22.49 -24.09 17.02
N TRP A 292 23.63 -24.71 16.71
CA TRP A 292 23.93 -26.09 17.11
C TRP A 292 24.00 -26.26 18.63
N ILE A 293 24.66 -25.33 19.32
CA ILE A 293 24.81 -25.38 20.79
C ILE A 293 23.44 -25.39 21.48
N ARG A 294 22.51 -24.57 21.01
CA ARG A 294 21.13 -24.51 21.55
C ARG A 294 20.36 -25.82 21.40
N ARG A 295 20.79 -26.70 20.49
CA ARG A 295 20.18 -28.00 20.23
C ARG A 295 20.99 -29.18 20.76
N LEU A 296 22.11 -28.94 21.45
CA LEU A 296 22.92 -30.02 22.03
C LEU A 296 22.06 -30.93 22.92
N PRO A 297 22.16 -32.26 22.78
CA PRO A 297 21.36 -33.16 23.58
C PRO A 297 21.88 -33.24 25.03
N PRO A 298 21.05 -33.64 26.01
CA PRO A 298 21.39 -33.62 27.44
C PRO A 298 22.69 -34.35 27.82
N GLU A 299 23.01 -35.42 27.12
CA GLU A 299 24.22 -36.23 27.30
C GLU A 299 25.53 -35.50 26.96
N SER A 300 25.47 -34.33 26.32
CA SER A 300 26.64 -33.56 25.86
C SER A 300 27.25 -32.64 26.94
N LYS A 301 27.11 -32.98 28.23
CA LYS A 301 27.53 -32.12 29.36
C LYS A 301 29.00 -31.69 29.27
N THR A 302 29.90 -32.62 28.97
CA THR A 302 31.34 -32.33 28.85
C THR A 302 31.64 -31.30 27.74
N LEU A 303 30.87 -31.34 26.65
CA LEU A 303 31.02 -30.37 25.56
C LEU A 303 30.50 -28.99 25.97
N LEU A 304 29.36 -28.92 26.69
CA LEU A 304 28.82 -27.68 27.22
C LEU A 304 29.75 -27.01 28.24
N ASP A 305 30.40 -27.79 29.10
CA ASP A 305 31.39 -27.28 30.06
C ASP A 305 32.60 -26.66 29.33
N SER A 306 33.08 -27.30 28.27
CA SER A 306 34.15 -26.76 27.41
C SER A 306 33.72 -25.48 26.69
N LEU A 307 32.52 -25.45 26.11
CA LEU A 307 32.01 -24.29 25.37
C LEU A 307 31.70 -23.10 26.29
N SER A 308 31.39 -23.35 27.56
CA SER A 308 31.20 -22.29 28.58
C SER A 308 32.47 -21.49 28.87
N GLN A 309 33.63 -22.01 28.47
CA GLN A 309 34.94 -21.35 28.56
C GLN A 309 35.44 -20.81 27.21
N ASP A 310 34.64 -20.88 26.14
CA ASP A 310 35.02 -20.40 24.79
C ASP A 310 35.38 -18.90 24.83
N PRO A 311 36.43 -18.43 24.11
CA PRO A 311 36.79 -17.01 24.09
C PRO A 311 35.68 -16.10 23.53
N ASN A 312 34.77 -16.63 22.71
CA ASN A 312 33.64 -15.91 22.16
C ASN A 312 32.46 -15.84 23.15
N TRP A 313 32.06 -14.62 23.52
CA TRP A 313 31.00 -14.41 24.50
C TRP A 313 29.64 -14.94 24.07
N LYS A 314 29.33 -14.97 22.77
CA LYS A 314 28.06 -15.49 22.24
C LYS A 314 27.98 -17.01 22.38
N ILE A 315 29.08 -17.70 22.12
CA ILE A 315 29.20 -19.15 22.30
C ILE A 315 29.04 -19.49 23.79
N ARG A 316 29.74 -18.77 24.68
CA ARG A 316 29.56 -18.94 26.13
C ARG A 316 28.12 -18.71 26.58
N ALA A 317 27.48 -17.66 26.07
CA ALA A 317 26.10 -17.34 26.43
C ALA A 317 25.14 -18.46 25.99
N ALA A 318 25.26 -18.94 24.75
CA ALA A 318 24.44 -20.04 24.23
C ALA A 318 24.65 -21.36 25.00
N ALA A 319 25.90 -21.66 25.39
CA ALA A 319 26.22 -22.86 26.15
C ALA A 319 25.60 -22.82 27.57
N ARG A 320 25.67 -21.66 28.24
CA ARG A 320 25.02 -21.45 29.54
C ARG A 320 23.50 -21.53 29.45
N GLU A 321 22.91 -20.85 28.48
CA GLU A 321 21.47 -20.92 28.19
C GLU A 321 21.03 -22.36 27.96
N ARG A 322 21.79 -23.16 27.20
CA ARG A 322 21.46 -24.57 26.99
C ARG A 322 21.58 -25.38 28.27
N ALA A 323 22.64 -25.19 29.06
CA ALA A 323 22.86 -25.93 30.31
C ALA A 323 21.76 -25.67 31.36
N GLU A 324 21.16 -24.48 31.37
CA GLU A 324 20.03 -24.13 32.26
C GLU A 324 18.71 -24.81 31.85
N ASN A 325 18.58 -25.20 30.58
CA ASN A 325 17.37 -25.79 29.99
C ASN A 325 17.43 -27.33 29.87
N LEU A 326 18.44 -27.98 30.45
CA LEU A 326 18.66 -29.44 30.45
C LEU A 326 18.39 -30.04 31.84
#